data_AF-A0A656GLR8-F1
#
_entry.id   AF-A0A656GLR8-F1
#
_cell.length_a   1.000
_cell.length_b   1.000
_cell.length_c   1.000
_cell.angle_alpha   90.00
_cell.angle_beta   90.00
_cell.angle_gamma   90.00
#
_symmetry.space_group_name_H-M   'P 1'
#
loop_
_entity.id
_entity.type
_entity.pdbx_description
1 polymer ?
#
loop_
_entity_poly.entity_id
_entity_poly.type
_entity_poly.pdbx_seq_one_letter_code
_entity_poly.pdbx_strand_id
1 'polypeptide(L)' 'QRYSLFPHLSVRDNIAFPLAIRKLPAAEREKKVDAMLKLVQLEEFAHRRPSQ' A
#
# COMPACT_ATOMS: atom_id res chain seq x y z
N GLN A 1 8.14 15.07 -11.86
CA GLN A 1 7.18 13.94 -11.98
C GLN A 1 6.76 13.56 -10.57
N ARG A 2 5.52 13.87 -10.16
CA ARG A 2 5.05 13.67 -8.78
C ARG A 2 4.44 12.27 -8.68
N TYR A 3 5.23 11.28 -8.27
CA TYR A 3 4.68 10.01 -7.78
C TYR A 3 4.18 10.28 -6.36
N SER A 4 2.89 10.61 -6.23
CA SER A 4 2.31 11.04 -4.95
C SER A 4 2.09 9.85 -4.04
N LEU A 5 3.17 9.36 -3.43
CA LEU A 5 3.05 8.61 -2.19
C LEU A 5 2.54 9.58 -1.11
N PHE A 6 1.59 9.12 -0.31
CA PHE A 6 1.10 9.81 0.86
C PHE A 6 2.15 9.62 1.99
N PRO A 7 2.87 10.69 2.39
CA PRO A 7 3.98 10.58 3.33
C PRO A 7 3.54 10.24 4.76
N HIS A 8 2.27 10.47 5.08
CA HIS A 8 1.65 10.15 6.36
C HIS A 8 1.11 8.71 6.42
N LEU A 9 1.11 7.98 5.31
CA LEU A 9 0.63 6.61 5.20
C LEU A 9 1.82 5.64 5.18
N SER A 10 1.63 4.43 5.70
CA SER A 10 2.62 3.35 5.53
C SER A 10 2.71 2.91 4.06
N VAL A 11 3.76 2.15 3.69
CA VAL A 11 3.86 1.56 2.34
C VAL A 11 2.60 0.73 2.03
N ARG A 12 2.11 -0.03 3.01
CA ARG A 12 0.89 -0.84 2.89
C ARG A 12 -0.35 0.02 2.65
N ASP A 13 -0.52 1.08 3.41
CA ASP A 13 -1.65 2.00 3.29
C ASP A 13 -1.64 2.77 1.97
N ASN A 14 -0.45 3.14 1.48
CA ASN A 14 -0.27 3.75 0.16
C ASN A 14 -0.79 2.85 -0.97
N ILE A 15 -0.59 1.54 -0.87
CA ILE A 15 -1.09 0.55 -1.84
C ILE A 15 -2.58 0.29 -1.64
N ALA A 16 -3.06 0.26 -0.39
CA ALA A 16 -4.45 -0.02 -0.03
C ALA A 16 -5.40 1.13 -0.39
N PHE A 17 -4.95 2.39 -0.31
CA PHE A 17 -5.76 3.60 -0.48
C PHE A 17 -6.56 3.66 -1.81
N PRO A 18 -5.95 3.48 -3.01
CA PRO A 18 -6.72 3.49 -4.26
C PRO A 18 -7.72 2.33 -4.37
N LEU A 19 -7.44 1.19 -3.73
CA LEU A 19 -8.36 0.04 -3.69
C LEU A 19 -9.55 0.32 -2.77
N ALA A 20 -9.34 1.04 -1.67
CA ALA A 20 -10.40 1.49 -0.77
C ALA A 20 -11.32 2.53 -1.44
N ILE A 21 -10.77 3.47 -2.22
CA ILE A 21 -11.57 4.43 -3.02
C ILE A 21 -12.49 3.71 -4.01
N ARG A 22 -12.01 2.60 -4.59
CA ARG A 22 -12.79 1.74 -5.49
C ARG A 22 -13.81 0.85 -4.77
N LYS A 23 -13.98 0.99 -3.45
CA LYS A 23 -14.91 0.23 -2.60
C LYS A 23 -14.70 -1.29 -2.69
N LEU A 24 -13.46 -1.74 -2.90
CA LEU A 24 -13.17 -3.17 -2.84
C LEU A 24 -13.42 -3.72 -1.43
N PRO A 25 -13.94 -4.95 -1.30
CA PRO A 25 -14.06 -5.62 -0.02
C PRO A 25 -12.71 -5.69 0.71
N ALA A 26 -12.72 -5.56 2.03
CA ALA A 26 -11.50 -5.55 2.84
C ALA A 26 -10.62 -6.79 2.57
N ALA A 27 -11.21 -7.98 2.51
CA ALA A 27 -10.49 -9.22 2.24
C ALA A 27 -9.80 -9.25 0.86
N GLU A 28 -10.41 -8.65 -0.16
CA GLU A 28 -9.80 -8.55 -1.50
C GLU A 28 -8.68 -7.52 -1.54
N ARG A 29 -8.85 -6.40 -0.82
CA ARG A 29 -7.83 -5.37 -0.69
C ARG A 29 -6.58 -5.94 -0.02
N GLU A 30 -6.73 -6.63 1.10
CA GLU A 30 -5.62 -7.27 1.83
C GLU A 30 -4.82 -8.21 0.92
N LYS A 31 -5.50 -9.12 0.21
CA LYS A 31 -4.85 -10.05 -0.74
C LYS A 31 -4.07 -9.32 -1.83
N LYS A 32 -4.64 -8.25 -2.40
CA LYS A 32 -3.98 -7.47 -3.45
C LYS A 32 -2.78 -6.68 -2.92
N VAL A 33 -2.90 -6.13 -1.71
CA VAL A 33 -1.83 -5.40 -1.04
C VAL A 33 -0.66 -6.34 -0.73
N ASP A 34 -0.92 -7.52 -0.18
CA ASP A 34 0.11 -8.52 0.12
C ASP A 34 0.82 -9.01 -1.15
N ALA A 35 0.05 -9.30 -2.21
CA ALA A 35 0.62 -9.67 -3.50
C ALA A 35 1.52 -8.57 -4.08
N MET A 36 1.13 -7.30 -3.93
CA MET A 36 1.91 -6.16 -4.40
C MET A 36 3.18 -5.98 -3.57
N LEU A 37 3.09 -6.06 -2.23
CA LEU A 37 4.23 -5.97 -1.32
C LEU A 37 5.27 -7.05 -1.64
N LYS A 38 4.82 -8.27 -1.94
CA LYS A 38 5.67 -9.38 -2.38
C LYS A 38 6.34 -9.11 -3.72
N LEU A 39 5.58 -8.58 -4.69
CA LEU A 39 6.09 -8.27 -6.03
C LEU A 39 7.21 -7.23 -5.98
N VAL A 40 7.07 -6.21 -5.13
CA VAL A 40 8.08 -5.15 -4.98
C VAL A 40 9.14 -5.46 -3.91
N GLN A 41 9.07 -6.63 -3.28
CA GLN A 41 9.98 -7.07 -2.21
C GLN A 41 10.04 -6.08 -1.02
N LEU A 42 8.92 -5.42 -0.71
CA LEU A 42 8.81 -4.47 0.40
C LEU A 42 7.99 -5.01 1.57
N GLU A 43 7.84 -6.33 1.70
CA GLU A 43 7.11 -6.98 2.79
C GLU A 43 7.64 -6.53 4.16
N GLU A 44 8.97 -6.48 4.34
CA GLU A 44 9.63 -6.02 5.58
C GLU A 44 9.48 -4.51 5.85
N PHE A 45 9.10 -3.75 4.82
CA PHE A 45 8.91 -2.30 4.88
C PHE A 45 7.42 -1.91 4.87
N ALA A 46 6.50 -2.89 4.86
CA ALA A 46 5.07 -2.65 4.74
C ALA A 46 4.53 -1.67 5.78
N HIS A 47 5.07 -1.72 7.01
CA HIS A 47 4.69 -0.85 8.12
C HIS A 47 5.50 0.45 8.22
N ARG A 48 6.56 0.61 7.41
CA ARG A 48 7.37 1.84 7.42
C ARG A 48 6.67 2.95 6.65
N ARG A 49 6.91 4.19 7.06
CA ARG A 49 6.46 5.38 6.32
C ARG A 49 7.56 5.76 5.33
N PRO A 50 7.21 6.21 4.10
CA PRO A 50 8.20 6.59 3.09
C PRO A 50 9.14 7.74 3.50
N SER A 51 8.77 8.53 4.51
CA SER A 51 9.52 9.71 4.97
C SER A 51 10.35 9.46 6.24
N GLN A 52 10.62 8.20 6.60
CA GLN A 52 11.61 7.85 7.62
C GLN A 52 12.95 7.49 7.01
#